data_AF-A0A533YH07-F1
#
_entry.id   AF-A0A533YH07-F1
#
_cell.length_a   1.000
_cell.length_b   1.000
_cell.length_c   1.000
_cell.angle_alpha   90.00
_cell.angle_beta   90.00
_cell.angle_gamma   90.00
#
_symmetry.space_group_name_H-M   'P 1'
#
loop_
_entity.id
_entity.type
_entity.pdbx_description
1 polymer ?
#
loop_
_entity_poly.entity_id
_entity_poly.type
_entity_poly.pdbx_seq_one_letter_code
_entity_poly.pdbx_strand_id
1 'polypeptide(L)'
;MTVSKSQPIDEILSHCIHCGMCLPVCPTYALTYKEQSSPRGRIRLIRSVLDGKLDPGGEFGYEMNFCLDCQACQTACPAGVQYGSLVEDARRLIYEQKKEPLRLRLVKWIVLRGVLRSKWRTKLAARLLKLVL
;
A
#
# COMPACT_ATOMS: atom_id res chain seq x y z
N MET A 1 11.98 -15.01 -15.06
CA MET A 1 12.24 -14.08 -13.94
C MET A 1 11.24 -14.40 -12.85
N THR A 2 11.64 -15.28 -11.94
CA THR A 2 10.78 -15.89 -10.94
C THR A 2 10.38 -14.88 -9.87
N VAL A 3 9.07 -14.70 -9.67
CA VAL A 3 8.45 -13.97 -8.56
C VAL A 3 8.92 -14.63 -7.26
N SER A 4 10.04 -14.14 -6.72
CA SER A 4 10.66 -14.66 -5.51
C SER A 4 9.92 -14.10 -4.30
N LYS A 5 9.34 -15.00 -3.50
CA LYS A 5 9.06 -14.89 -2.05
C LYS A 5 9.40 -13.51 -1.47
N SER A 6 8.38 -12.74 -1.09
CA SER A 6 8.53 -11.44 -0.42
C SER A 6 9.54 -11.54 0.71
N GLN A 7 10.67 -10.83 0.59
CA GLN A 7 11.68 -10.80 1.65
C GLN A 7 11.05 -10.27 2.94
N PRO A 8 11.50 -10.71 4.13
CA PRO A 8 11.05 -10.15 5.38
C PRO A 8 11.21 -8.62 5.37
N ILE A 9 10.20 -7.90 5.86
CA ILE A 9 10.17 -6.43 5.81
C ILE A 9 11.45 -5.81 6.41
N ASP A 10 11.99 -6.42 7.46
CA ASP A 10 13.23 -5.99 8.14
C ASP A 10 14.46 -6.04 7.23
N GLU A 11 14.54 -7.07 6.36
CA GLU A 11 15.64 -7.23 5.41
C GLU A 11 15.61 -6.09 4.38
N ILE A 12 14.43 -5.80 3.82
CA ILE A 12 14.26 -4.73 2.81
C ILE A 12 14.54 -3.36 3.44
N LEU A 13 14.11 -3.13 4.68
CA LEU A 13 14.38 -1.89 5.42
C LEU A 13 15.87 -1.68 5.66
N SER A 14 16.62 -2.74 5.91
CA SER A 14 18.06 -2.66 6.17
C SER A 14 18.89 -2.16 4.98
N HIS A 15 18.38 -2.30 3.75
CA HIS A 15 19.05 -1.84 2.53
C HIS A 15 19.06 -0.31 2.38
N CYS A 16 18.18 0.42 3.08
CA CYS A 16 18.11 1.87 2.94
C CYS A 16 19.31 2.56 3.61
N ILE A 17 20.25 3.06 2.81
CA ILE A 17 21.43 3.82 3.27
C ILE A 17 21.17 5.33 3.49
N HIS A 18 19.89 5.75 3.50
CA HIS A 18 19.47 7.15 3.71
C HIS A 18 20.04 8.21 2.74
N CYS A 19 20.58 7.82 1.57
CA CYS A 19 21.22 8.73 0.61
C CYS A 19 20.32 9.82 0.00
N GLY A 20 18.99 9.61 -0.04
CA GLY A 20 18.04 10.62 -0.53
C GLY A 20 17.83 10.67 -2.05
N MET A 21 18.43 9.77 -2.84
CA MET A 21 18.21 9.70 -4.30
C MET A 21 16.74 9.49 -4.71
N CYS A 22 15.95 8.92 -3.81
CA CYS A 22 14.52 8.72 -4.01
C CYS A 22 13.66 10.00 -3.85
N LEU A 23 14.19 11.08 -3.27
CA LEU A 23 13.46 12.31 -2.99
C LEU A 23 12.99 13.02 -4.27
N PRO A 24 13.88 13.41 -5.21
CA PRO A 24 13.48 14.21 -6.38
C PRO A 24 12.56 13.46 -7.35
N VAL A 25 12.57 12.12 -7.34
CA VAL A 25 11.73 11.30 -8.21
C VAL A 25 10.34 11.01 -7.62
N CYS A 26 10.09 11.41 -6.37
CA CYS A 26 8.82 11.12 -5.71
C CYS A 26 7.81 12.26 -5.90
N PRO A 27 6.66 12.01 -6.57
CA PRO A 27 5.69 13.08 -6.86
C PRO A 27 5.04 13.65 -5.60
N THR A 28 4.84 12.83 -4.56
CA THR A 28 4.26 13.31 -3.30
C THR A 28 5.22 14.19 -2.53
N TYR A 29 6.53 13.92 -2.61
CA TYR A 29 7.54 14.82 -2.04
C TYR A 29 7.66 16.11 -2.84
N ALA A 30 7.65 16.04 -4.18
CA ALA A 30 7.67 17.22 -5.04
C ALA A 30 6.48 18.15 -4.79
N LEU A 31 5.32 17.59 -4.40
CA LEU A 31 4.14 18.38 -4.06
C LEU A 31 4.23 19.00 -2.66
N THR A 32 4.68 18.26 -1.64
CA THR A 32 4.61 18.71 -0.25
C THR A 32 5.90 19.33 0.27
N TYR A 33 7.05 19.00 -0.32
CA TYR A 33 8.40 19.25 0.18
C TYR A 33 8.66 18.74 1.61
N LYS A 34 7.74 17.93 2.17
CA LYS A 34 7.87 17.33 3.49
C LYS A 34 8.51 15.96 3.34
N GLU A 35 9.65 15.74 4.01
CA GLU A 35 10.38 14.49 3.87
C GLU A 35 9.56 13.26 4.27
N GLN A 36 8.66 13.37 5.25
CA GLN A 36 7.72 12.30 5.63
C GLN A 36 6.86 11.78 4.46
N SER A 37 6.54 12.66 3.50
CA SER A 37 5.79 12.30 2.28
C SER A 37 6.69 11.84 1.13
N SER A 38 7.95 11.51 1.42
CA SER A 38 8.90 10.92 0.48
C SER A 38 9.07 9.41 0.73
N PRO A 39 9.70 8.65 -0.19
CA PRO A 39 9.97 7.23 0.01
C PRO A 39 10.91 6.99 1.20
N ARG A 40 11.95 7.81 1.36
CA ARG A 40 12.87 7.73 2.50
C ARG A 40 12.17 8.03 3.83
N GLY A 41 11.33 9.06 3.86
CA GLY A 41 10.55 9.39 5.05
C GLY A 41 9.58 8.28 5.43
N ARG A 42 8.88 7.69 4.46
CA ARG A 42 7.99 6.55 4.68
C ARG A 42 8.72 5.32 5.18
N ILE A 43 9.91 5.01 4.66
CA ILE A 43 10.78 3.94 5.21
C ILE A 43 11.06 4.20 6.71
N ARG A 44 11.32 5.45 7.10
CA ARG A 44 11.52 5.82 8.51
C ARG A 44 10.27 5.61 9.34
N LEU A 45 9.10 6.00 8.82
CA LEU A 45 7.81 5.79 9.48
C LEU A 45 7.49 4.30 9.66
N ILE A 46 7.74 3.48 8.64
CA ILE A 46 7.60 2.01 8.71
C ILE A 46 8.49 1.44 9.80
N ARG A 47 9.76 1.86 9.85
CA ARG A 47 10.67 1.41 10.92
C ARG A 47 10.18 1.81 12.30
N SER A 48 9.67 3.04 12.47
CA SER A 48 9.10 3.48 13.75
C SER A 48 7.90 2.63 14.19
N VAL A 49 7.06 2.17 13.25
CA VAL A 49 5.94 1.27 13.56
C VAL A 49 6.44 -0.11 13.98
N LEU A 50 7.40 -0.68 13.26
CA LEU A 50 7.98 -1.99 13.60
C LEU A 50 8.75 -1.99 14.92
N ASP A 51 9.44 -0.89 15.21
CA ASP A 51 10.12 -0.67 16.50
C ASP A 51 9.12 -0.43 17.66
N GLY A 52 7.81 -0.41 17.41
CA GLY A 52 6.78 -0.12 18.42
C GLY A 52 6.74 1.32 18.92
N LYS A 53 7.42 2.24 18.22
CA LYS A 53 7.50 3.68 18.57
C LYS A 53 6.36 4.51 17.99
N LEU A 54 5.65 3.97 16.99
CA LEU A 54 4.54 4.62 16.31
C LEU A 54 3.40 3.62 16.09
N ASP A 55 2.15 4.05 16.28
CA ASP A 55 0.98 3.23 15.97
C ASP A 55 0.69 3.23 14.45
N PRO A 56 0.28 2.10 13.84
CA PRO A 56 -0.06 2.03 12.43
C PRO A 56 -1.32 2.81 11.97
N GLY A 57 -1.89 3.68 12.80
CA GLY A 57 -2.96 4.62 12.44
C GLY A 57 -2.48 6.03 12.04
N GLY A 58 -3.39 7.00 12.16
CA GLY A 58 -3.10 8.44 12.12
C GLY A 58 -2.22 8.89 10.95
N GLU A 59 -1.10 9.53 11.29
CA GLU A 59 -0.11 10.05 10.33
C GLU A 59 0.56 8.94 9.50
N PHE A 60 0.91 7.81 10.12
CA PHE A 60 1.46 6.67 9.38
C PHE A 60 0.47 6.20 8.30
N GLY A 61 -0.78 5.99 8.72
CA GLY A 61 -1.87 5.61 7.83
C GLY A 61 -2.06 6.61 6.69
N TYR A 62 -2.01 7.91 6.98
CA TYR A 62 -2.10 8.95 5.97
C TYR A 62 -0.94 8.87 4.97
N GLU A 63 0.31 8.84 5.43
CA GLU A 63 1.47 8.88 4.54
C GLU A 63 1.60 7.63 3.66
N MET A 64 1.24 6.45 4.17
CA MET A 64 1.21 5.21 3.37
C MET A 64 0.11 5.23 2.30
N ASN A 65 -1.05 5.83 2.60
CA ASN A 65 -2.15 5.96 1.63
C ASN A 65 -1.95 7.13 0.67
N PHE A 66 -1.16 8.13 1.05
CA PHE A 66 -0.78 9.24 0.18
C PHE A 66 0.22 8.81 -0.90
N CYS A 67 0.98 7.73 -0.68
CA CYS A 67 1.86 7.14 -1.68
C CYS A 67 1.07 6.67 -2.91
N LEU A 68 1.50 7.05 -4.12
CA LEU A 68 0.83 6.63 -5.37
C LEU A 68 1.24 5.22 -5.86
N ASP A 69 2.22 4.61 -5.20
CA ASP A 69 2.78 3.31 -5.60
C ASP A 69 3.30 3.28 -7.06
N CYS A 70 3.88 4.39 -7.53
CA CYS A 70 4.41 4.52 -8.89
C CYS A 70 5.81 3.90 -9.09
N GLN A 71 6.45 3.44 -8.00
CA GLN A 71 7.74 2.75 -7.99
C GLN A 71 8.96 3.47 -8.59
N ALA A 72 8.84 4.74 -9.02
CA ALA A 72 9.98 5.54 -9.53
C ALA A 72 11.17 5.61 -8.55
N CYS A 73 10.89 5.57 -7.26
CA CYS A 73 11.91 5.55 -6.20
C CYS A 73 12.75 4.27 -6.16
N GLN A 74 12.22 3.13 -6.62
CA GLN A 74 12.99 1.88 -6.71
C GLN A 74 14.03 1.99 -7.82
N THR A 75 13.64 2.48 -8.99
CA THR A 75 14.55 2.71 -10.13
C THR A 75 15.68 3.67 -9.77
N ALA A 76 15.40 4.70 -8.98
CA ALA A 76 16.40 5.66 -8.54
C ALA A 76 17.27 5.17 -7.37
N CYS A 77 16.95 4.04 -6.72
CA CYS A 77 17.62 3.60 -5.52
C CYS A 77 18.93 2.84 -5.85
N PRO A 78 20.12 3.37 -5.50
CA PRO A 78 21.38 2.67 -5.75
C PRO A 78 21.54 1.42 -4.87
N ALA A 79 20.82 1.34 -3.75
CA ALA A 79 20.85 0.20 -2.84
C ALA A 79 19.78 -0.87 -3.17
N GLY A 80 18.99 -0.67 -4.23
CA GLY A 80 18.01 -1.67 -4.67
C GLY A 80 16.88 -1.95 -3.67
N VAL A 81 16.47 -0.95 -2.88
CA VAL A 81 15.38 -1.11 -1.90
C VAL A 81 14.08 -1.47 -2.64
N GLN A 82 13.48 -2.61 -2.29
CA GLN A 82 12.20 -3.07 -2.83
C GLN A 82 11.02 -2.32 -2.17
N TYR A 83 10.95 -1.00 -2.43
CA TYR A 83 9.97 -0.08 -1.82
C TYR A 83 8.50 -0.47 -2.03
N GLY A 84 8.10 -1.00 -3.18
CA GLY A 84 6.73 -1.46 -3.44
C GLY A 84 6.25 -2.48 -2.40
N SER A 85 7.06 -3.50 -2.12
CA SER A 85 6.76 -4.48 -1.09
C SER A 85 6.64 -3.86 0.30
N LEU A 86 7.48 -2.88 0.63
CA LEU A 86 7.40 -2.16 1.90
C LEU A 86 6.07 -1.41 2.08
N VAL A 87 5.63 -0.68 1.05
CA VAL A 87 4.37 0.10 1.15
C VAL A 87 3.14 -0.81 1.12
N GLU A 88 3.18 -1.92 0.39
CA GLU A 88 2.12 -2.93 0.40
C GLU A 88 1.97 -3.57 1.78
N ASP A 89 3.07 -4.01 2.40
CA ASP A 89 3.04 -4.60 3.74
C ASP A 89 2.62 -3.56 4.80
N ALA A 90 3.10 -2.32 4.68
CA ALA A 90 2.66 -1.21 5.54
C ALA A 90 1.13 -0.97 5.46
N ARG A 91 0.57 -0.99 4.24
CA ARG A 91 -0.89 -0.88 4.03
C ARG A 91 -1.65 -2.09 4.58
N ARG A 92 -1.06 -3.27 4.55
CA ARG A 92 -1.63 -4.46 5.19
C ARG A 92 -1.76 -4.27 6.69
N LEU A 93 -0.72 -3.76 7.36
CA LEU A 93 -0.76 -3.45 8.80
C LEU A 93 -1.89 -2.46 9.14
N ILE A 94 -2.04 -1.41 8.33
CA ILE A 94 -3.14 -0.44 8.48
C ILE A 94 -4.51 -1.11 8.31
N TYR A 95 -4.63 -2.00 7.33
CA TYR A 95 -5.88 -2.71 7.05
C TYR A 95 -6.25 -3.69 8.17
N GLU A 96 -5.28 -4.43 8.71
CA GLU A 96 -5.49 -5.41 9.78
C GLU A 96 -5.92 -4.76 11.10
N GLN A 97 -5.48 -3.54 11.38
CA GLN A 97 -5.98 -2.75 12.51
C GLN A 97 -7.46 -2.34 12.36
N LYS A 98 -7.96 -2.17 11.13
CA LYS A 98 -9.34 -1.76 10.89
C LYS A 98 -10.29 -2.95 11.09
N LYS A 99 -11.12 -2.88 12.14
CA LYS A 99 -12.25 -3.81 12.30
C LYS A 99 -13.31 -3.53 11.24
N GLU A 100 -13.29 -4.28 10.14
CA GLU A 100 -14.36 -4.18 9.14
C GLU A 100 -15.70 -4.67 9.71
N PRO A 101 -16.79 -3.89 9.55
CA PRO A 101 -18.09 -4.31 10.06
C PRO A 101 -18.59 -5.54 9.29
N LEU A 102 -19.28 -6.45 9.97
CA LEU A 102 -19.72 -7.75 9.43
C LEU A 102 -20.53 -7.61 8.13
N ARG A 103 -21.36 -6.57 8.03
CA ARG A 103 -22.11 -6.23 6.82
C ARG A 103 -21.21 -6.03 5.59
N LEU A 104 -20.09 -5.32 5.74
CA LEU A 104 -19.16 -5.09 4.64
C LEU A 104 -18.44 -6.38 4.24
N ARG A 105 -18.07 -7.21 5.22
CA ARG A 105 -17.48 -8.54 4.95
C ARG A 105 -18.46 -9.43 4.17
N LEU A 106 -19.75 -9.43 4.54
CA LEU A 106 -20.79 -10.19 3.84
C LEU A 106 -20.99 -9.67 2.40
N VAL A 107 -21.12 -8.36 2.22
CA VAL A 107 -21.26 -7.75 0.88
C VAL A 107 -20.05 -8.08 0.01
N LYS A 108 -18.82 -7.90 0.50
CA LYS A 108 -17.59 -8.28 -0.22
C LYS A 108 -17.62 -9.75 -0.62
N TRP A 109 -18.01 -10.65 0.28
CA TRP A 109 -18.07 -12.08 -0.02
C TRP A 109 -19.08 -12.40 -1.14
N ILE A 110 -20.29 -11.84 -1.07
CA ILE A 110 -21.33 -12.02 -2.10
C ILE A 110 -20.89 -11.44 -3.44
N VAL A 111 -20.36 -10.22 -3.46
CA VAL A 111 -19.95 -9.56 -4.71
C VAL A 111 -18.73 -10.24 -5.32
N LEU A 112 -17.66 -10.44 -4.56
CA LEU A 112 -16.40 -10.97 -5.07
C LEU A 112 -16.50 -12.47 -5.43
N ARG A 113 -17.11 -13.31 -4.57
CA ARG A 113 -17.22 -14.76 -4.84
C ARG A 113 -18.51 -15.17 -5.56
N GLY A 114 -19.59 -14.42 -5.38
CA GLY A 114 -20.89 -14.74 -5.97
C GLY A 114 -21.06 -14.13 -7.36
N VAL A 115 -20.98 -12.80 -7.46
CA VAL A 115 -21.30 -12.02 -8.67
C VAL A 115 -20.12 -11.99 -9.64
N LEU A 116 -18.95 -11.54 -9.19
CA LEU A 116 -17.77 -11.33 -10.06
C LEU A 116 -17.12 -12.63 -10.54
N ARG A 117 -17.44 -13.78 -9.92
CA ARG A 117 -16.87 -15.09 -10.29
C ARG A 117 -17.29 -15.59 -11.68
N SER A 118 -18.42 -15.12 -12.24
CA SER A 118 -18.92 -15.57 -13.55
C SER A 118 -19.38 -14.41 -14.43
N LYS A 119 -18.93 -14.41 -15.69
CA LYS A 119 -19.31 -13.41 -16.70
C LYS A 119 -20.84 -13.30 -16.91
N TRP A 120 -21.60 -14.38 -16.73
CA TRP A 120 -23.06 -14.33 -16.86
C TRP A 120 -23.71 -13.65 -15.66
N ARG A 121 -23.23 -13.94 -14.44
CA ARG A 121 -23.73 -13.32 -13.20
C ARG A 121 -23.45 -11.82 -13.15
N THR A 122 -22.27 -11.39 -13.61
CA THR A 122 -21.96 -9.96 -13.74
C THR A 122 -22.86 -9.27 -14.75
N LYS A 123 -23.08 -9.88 -15.93
CA LYS A 123 -24.02 -9.34 -16.94
C LYS A 123 -25.45 -9.25 -16.40
N LEU A 124 -25.91 -10.25 -15.68
CA LEU A 124 -27.26 -10.28 -15.11
C LEU A 124 -27.42 -9.23 -14.00
N ALA A 125 -26.45 -9.13 -13.08
CA ALA A 125 -26.42 -8.10 -12.05
C ALA A 125 -26.40 -6.68 -12.66
N ALA A 126 -25.61 -6.46 -13.71
CA ALA A 126 -25.57 -5.17 -14.42
C ALA A 126 -26.91 -4.83 -15.12
N ARG A 127 -27.58 -5.82 -15.71
CA ARG A 127 -28.91 -5.64 -16.33
C ARG A 127 -29.98 -5.33 -15.27
N LEU A 128 -29.95 -6.00 -14.13
CA LEU A 128 -30.86 -5.74 -13.02
C LEU A 128 -30.64 -4.35 -12.41
N LEU A 129 -29.39 -3.94 -12.23
CA LEU A 129 -29.05 -2.58 -11.76
C LEU A 129 -29.60 -1.50 -12.70
N LYS A 130 -29.53 -1.71 -14.02
CA LYS A 130 -30.10 -0.80 -15.02
C LYS A 130 -31.63 -0.73 -15.04
N LEU A 131 -32.34 -1.69 -14.43
CA LEU A 131 -33.80 -1.69 -14.36
C LEU A 131 -34.32 -0.97 -13.11
N VAL A 132 -33.45 -0.73 -12.13
CA VAL A 132 -33.77 -0.10 -10.83
C VAL A 132 -33.26 1.35 -10.77
N LEU A 133 -32.33 1.72 -11.65
CA LEU A 133 -31.82 3.09 -11.86
C LEU A 133 -32.53 3.74 -13.05
#